data_AF-A0A174UHC9-F1
#
_entry.id   AF-A0A174UHC9-F1
#
_cell.length_a   1.000
_cell.length_b   1.000
_cell.length_c   1.000
_cell.angle_alpha   90.00
_cell.angle_beta   90.00
_cell.angle_gamma   90.00
#
_symmetry.space_group_name_H-M   'P 1'
#
loop_
_entity.id
_entity.type
_entity.pdbx_description
1 polymer ?
#
loop_
_entity_poly.entity_id
_entity_poly.type
_entity_poly.pdbx_seq_one_letter_code
_entity_poly.pdbx_strand_id
1 'polypeptide(L)'
;MRVEKREAKNGNQYRNYVFSKKKCEKCPLKGQCKVGKWKTHSYSITQAREKNRSRLEFEASEEFQERLKIRHRIEEKNGELKEAHGLGRADSVGLFAMELQMNFTAFVANIKRITKLIALAG
;
A
#
# COMPACT_ATOMS: atom_id res chain seq x y z
N MET A 1 -30.90 -3.23 17.38
CA MET A 1 -29.65 -3.16 16.60
C MET A 1 -28.71 -4.19 17.22
N ARG A 2 -28.15 -5.09 16.43
CA ARG A 2 -27.17 -6.07 16.90
C ARG A 2 -25.77 -5.54 16.57
N VAL A 3 -24.84 -5.66 17.50
CA VAL A 3 -23.43 -5.31 17.25
C VAL A 3 -22.63 -6.59 17.22
N GLU A 4 -22.00 -6.88 16.09
CA GLU A 4 -21.11 -8.03 15.92
C GLU A 4 -19.67 -7.53 15.96
N LYS A 5 -18.85 -8.18 16.79
CA LYS A 5 -17.41 -7.91 16.88
C LYS A 5 -16.69 -8.95 16.04
N ARG A 6 -15.86 -8.49 15.11
CA ARG A 6 -15.03 -9.36 14.27
C ARG A 6 -13.58 -8.92 14.34
N GLU A 7 -12.69 -9.86 14.57
CA GLU A 7 -11.26 -9.59 14.48
C GLU A 7 -10.78 -9.70 13.04
N ALA A 8 -9.98 -8.73 12.61
CA ALA A 8 -9.38 -8.65 11.29
C ALA A 8 -8.05 -9.41 11.27
N LYS A 9 -7.64 -9.93 10.11
CA LYS A 9 -6.31 -10.54 9.95
C LYS A 9 -5.15 -9.58 10.27
N ASN A 10 -5.37 -8.26 10.13
CA ASN A 10 -4.38 -7.23 10.47
C ASN A 10 -4.41 -6.80 11.95
N GLY A 11 -5.17 -7.51 12.79
CA GLY A 11 -5.29 -7.24 14.23
C GLY A 11 -6.23 -6.08 14.59
N ASN A 12 -6.93 -5.46 13.63
CA ASN A 12 -7.98 -4.48 13.92
C ASN A 12 -9.26 -5.17 14.40
N GLN A 13 -10.10 -4.43 15.13
CA GLN A 13 -11.42 -4.90 15.53
C GLN A 13 -12.50 -4.19 14.71
N TYR A 14 -13.29 -4.95 13.97
CA TYR A 14 -14.48 -4.43 13.30
C TYR A 14 -15.68 -4.53 14.24
N ARG A 15 -16.45 -3.45 14.33
CA ARG A 15 -17.78 -3.44 14.94
C ARG A 15 -18.81 -3.29 13.84
N ASN A 16 -19.55 -4.35 13.57
CA ASN A 16 -20.63 -4.37 12.58
C ASN A 16 -21.96 -4.13 13.28
N TYR A 17 -22.56 -2.99 13.02
CA TYR A 17 -23.89 -2.61 13.48
C TYR A 17 -24.92 -3.11 12.48
N VAL A 18 -25.63 -4.19 12.83
CA VAL A 18 -26.66 -4.81 11.99
C VAL A 18 -28.03 -4.32 12.46
N PHE A 19 -28.78 -3.72 11.54
CA PHE A 19 -30.10 -3.17 11.80
C PHE A 19 -31.18 -4.14 11.32
N SER A 20 -32.30 -4.18 12.05
CA SER A 20 -33.42 -5.01 11.65
C SER A 20 -34.05 -4.45 10.39
N LYS A 21 -34.16 -5.26 9.34
CA LYS A 21 -34.83 -4.90 8.08
C LYS A 21 -36.24 -4.36 8.31
N LYS A 22 -37.06 -5.07 9.11
CA LYS A 22 -38.43 -4.66 9.45
C LYS A 22 -38.50 -3.27 10.11
N LYS A 23 -37.55 -2.96 11.02
CA LYS A 23 -37.49 -1.64 11.67
C LYS A 23 -36.97 -0.56 10.73
N CYS A 24 -36.02 -0.90 9.86
CA CYS A 24 -35.43 0.01 8.89
C CYS A 24 -36.42 0.38 7.77
N GLU A 25 -37.26 -0.56 7.34
CA GLU A 25 -38.30 -0.32 6.33
C GLU A 25 -39.38 0.66 6.81
N LYS A 26 -39.73 0.60 8.09
CA LYS A 26 -40.70 1.52 8.73
C LYS A 26 -40.08 2.85 9.19
N CYS A 27 -38.78 3.04 8.97
CA CYS A 27 -38.09 4.24 9.45
C CYS A 27 -38.40 5.43 8.54
N PRO A 28 -38.94 6.55 9.06
CA PRO A 28 -39.24 7.74 8.26
C PRO A 28 -37.97 8.35 7.64
N LEU A 29 -36.80 8.10 8.22
CA LEU A 29 -35.51 8.58 7.71
C LEU A 29 -34.84 7.61 6.72
N LYS A 30 -35.50 6.53 6.28
CA LYS A 30 -34.91 5.52 5.38
C LYS A 30 -34.37 6.15 4.09
N GLY A 31 -35.08 7.13 3.52
CA GLY A 31 -34.70 7.81 2.28
C GLY A 31 -33.42 8.65 2.38
N GLN A 32 -33.03 9.07 3.58
CA GLN A 32 -31.81 9.84 3.85
C GLN A 32 -30.71 9.02 4.55
N CYS A 33 -31.06 7.89 5.16
CA CYS A 33 -30.14 7.02 5.86
C CYS A 33 -29.30 6.20 4.87
N LYS A 34 -27.96 6.28 4.95
CA LYS A 34 -27.06 5.41 4.17
C LYS A 34 -27.45 3.94 4.38
N VAL A 35 -27.51 3.48 5.63
CA VAL A 35 -27.85 2.09 6.00
C VAL A 35 -29.24 1.67 5.48
N GLY A 36 -30.20 2.58 5.45
CA GLY A 36 -31.56 2.31 4.95
C GLY A 36 -31.65 2.04 3.46
N LYS A 37 -30.69 2.55 2.68
CA LYS A 37 -30.58 2.32 1.23
C LYS A 37 -29.87 1.01 0.87
N TRP A 38 -29.04 0.47 1.76
CA TRP A 38 -28.27 -0.75 1.49
C TRP A 38 -29.04 -2.02 1.83
N LYS A 39 -28.90 -3.06 0.99
CA LYS A 39 -29.58 -4.37 1.16
C LYS A 39 -29.25 -5.06 2.48
N THR A 40 -28.02 -4.91 2.98
CA THR A 40 -27.54 -5.58 4.19
C THR A 40 -27.96 -4.88 5.48
N HIS A 41 -28.44 -3.62 5.40
CA HIS A 41 -28.81 -2.80 6.55
C HIS A 41 -27.76 -2.84 7.67
N SER A 42 -26.48 -2.76 7.30
CA SER A 42 -25.35 -2.83 8.21
C SER A 42 -24.42 -1.62 8.08
N TYR A 43 -23.80 -1.21 9.18
CA TYR A 43 -22.72 -0.22 9.20
C TYR A 43 -21.51 -0.81 9.92
N SER A 44 -20.33 -0.76 9.32
CA SER A 44 -19.10 -1.28 9.92
C SER A 44 -18.20 -0.14 10.34
N ILE A 45 -17.70 -0.20 11.57
CA ILE A 45 -16.67 0.72 12.08
C ILE A 45 -15.42 -0.09 12.36
N THR A 46 -14.29 0.37 11.83
CA THR A 46 -12.97 -0.18 12.12
C THR A 46 -12.40 0.51 13.35
N GLN A 47 -12.06 -0.27 14.37
CA GLN A 47 -11.25 0.19 15.48
C GLN A 47 -9.81 -0.27 15.22
N ALA A 48 -8.98 0.69 14.82
CA ALA A 48 -7.58 0.43 14.56
C ALA A 48 -6.89 0.02 15.86
N ARG A 49 -6.13 -1.07 15.83
CA ARG A 49 -5.19 -1.40 16.92
C ARG A 49 -4.10 -0.36 16.96
N GLU A 50 -3.51 -0.17 18.13
CA GLU A 50 -2.44 0.81 18.38
C GLU A 50 -1.36 0.82 17.30
N LYS A 51 -0.77 -0.33 16.96
CA LYS A 51 0.21 -0.47 15.87
C LYS A 51 -0.27 0.12 14.53
N ASN A 52 -1.52 -0.16 14.15
CA ASN A 52 -2.07 0.33 12.89
C ASN A 52 -2.40 1.82 12.96
N ARG A 53 -2.79 2.32 14.14
CA ARG A 53 -2.97 3.75 14.36
C ARG A 53 -1.63 4.50 14.27
N SER A 54 -0.58 4.02 14.94
CA SER A 54 0.76 4.60 14.85
C SER A 54 1.30 4.58 13.42
N ARG A 55 1.03 3.51 12.65
CA ARG A 55 1.36 3.46 11.23
C ARG A 55 0.64 4.55 10.44
N LEU A 56 -0.67 4.74 10.64
CA LEU A 56 -1.43 5.78 9.95
C LEU A 56 -0.95 7.19 10.34
N GLU A 57 -0.63 7.41 11.61
CA GLU A 57 -0.07 8.68 12.10
C GLU A 57 1.31 8.95 11.46
N PHE A 58 2.17 7.94 11.37
CA PHE A 58 3.46 8.04 10.67
C PHE A 58 3.29 8.31 9.17
N GLU A 59 2.39 7.58 8.49
CA GLU A 59 2.12 7.79 7.07
C GLU A 59 1.52 9.18 6.78
N ALA A 60 0.83 9.79 7.75
CA ALA A 60 0.30 11.15 7.65
C ALA A 60 1.35 12.24 7.95
N SER A 61 2.52 11.90 8.51
CA SER A 61 3.58 12.85 8.82
C SER A 61 4.16 13.49 7.56
N GLU A 62 4.58 14.76 7.67
CA GLU A 62 5.24 15.47 6.57
C GLU A 62 6.52 14.77 6.12
N GLU A 63 7.32 14.25 7.07
CA GLU A 63 8.55 13.50 6.77
C GLU A 63 8.26 12.31 5.84
N PHE A 64 7.22 11.53 6.14
CA PHE A 64 6.85 10.39 5.30
C PHE A 64 6.37 10.84 3.92
N GLN A 65 5.56 11.89 3.85
CA GLN A 65 5.05 12.41 2.59
C GLN A 65 6.17 12.94 1.69
N GLU A 66 7.16 13.65 2.24
CA GLU A 66 8.34 14.10 1.48
C GLU A 66 9.18 12.92 0.98
N ARG A 67 9.38 11.89 1.80
CA ARG A 67 10.05 10.64 1.35
C ARG A 67 9.25 9.93 0.27
N LEU A 68 7.92 9.96 0.33
CA LEU A 68 7.08 9.34 -0.69
C LEU A 68 7.21 10.05 -2.04
N LYS A 69 7.36 11.38 -2.07
CA LYS A 69 7.55 12.14 -3.31
C LYS A 69 8.79 11.71 -4.07
N ILE A 70 9.89 11.38 -3.40
CA ILE A 70 11.13 10.95 -4.05
C ILE A 70 11.14 9.46 -4.45
N ARG A 71 10.16 8.68 -3.99
CA ARG A 71 10.09 7.23 -4.21
C ARG A 71 10.02 6.85 -5.69
N HIS A 72 9.36 7.65 -6.53
CA HIS A 72 9.27 7.39 -7.97
C HIS A 72 10.65 7.22 -8.61
N ARG A 73 11.66 7.97 -8.16
CA ARG A 73 13.04 7.88 -8.67
C ARG A 73 13.66 6.50 -8.40
N ILE A 74 13.31 5.90 -7.26
CA ILE A 74 13.78 4.56 -6.88
C ILE A 74 13.06 3.51 -7.71
N GLU A 75 11.73 3.64 -7.87
CA GLU A 75 10.93 2.70 -8.65
C GLU A 75 11.30 2.70 -10.13
N GLU A 76 11.53 3.87 -10.71
CA GLU A 76 12.05 4.01 -12.08
C GLU A 76 13.41 3.34 -12.23
N LYS A 77 14.33 3.54 -11.27
CA LYS A 77 15.66 2.90 -11.34
C LYS A 77 15.55 1.38 -11.19
N ASN A 78 14.73 0.89 -10.28
CA ASN A 78 14.49 -0.55 -10.13
C ASN A 78 13.85 -1.15 -11.39
N GLY A 79 12.94 -0.42 -12.03
CA GLY A 79 12.36 -0.77 -13.32
C GLY A 79 13.42 -0.87 -14.41
N GLU A 80 14.34 0.11 -14.50
CA GLU A 80 15.47 0.06 -15.42
C GLU A 80 16.36 -1.17 -15.19
N LEU A 81 16.75 -1.44 -13.93
CA LEU A 81 17.58 -2.60 -13.59
C LEU A 81 16.89 -3.91 -13.98
N LYS A 82 15.59 -4.03 -13.73
CA LYS A 82 14.80 -5.23 -14.01
C LYS A 82 14.60 -5.46 -15.51
N GLU A 83 14.11 -4.45 -16.21
CA GLU A 83 13.64 -4.58 -17.60
C GLU A 83 14.77 -4.34 -18.62
N ALA A 84 15.62 -3.33 -18.41
CA ALA A 84 16.68 -2.98 -19.36
C ALA A 84 18.01 -3.70 -19.10
N HIS A 85 18.30 -4.08 -17.85
CA HIS A 85 19.54 -4.76 -17.46
C HIS A 85 19.33 -6.22 -17.02
N GLY A 86 18.15 -6.80 -17.31
CA GLY A 86 17.90 -8.24 -17.18
C GLY A 86 17.73 -8.75 -15.75
N LEU A 87 17.71 -7.89 -14.73
CA LEU A 87 17.60 -8.31 -13.32
C LEU A 87 16.23 -8.96 -12.99
N GLY A 88 15.28 -8.95 -13.92
CA GLY A 88 14.04 -9.72 -13.81
C GLY A 88 14.23 -11.24 -13.88
N ARG A 89 15.41 -11.72 -14.28
CA ARG A 89 15.74 -13.15 -14.37
C ARG A 89 17.06 -13.41 -13.66
N ALA A 90 17.12 -14.49 -12.88
CA ALA A 90 18.38 -14.96 -12.30
C ALA A 90 19.23 -15.65 -13.39
N ASP A 91 20.50 -15.26 -13.49
CA ASP A 91 21.44 -15.85 -14.45
C ASP A 91 22.00 -17.20 -13.96
N SER A 92 21.92 -17.45 -12.66
CA SER A 92 22.39 -18.68 -12.01
C SER A 92 21.57 -18.99 -10.76
N VAL A 93 21.85 -20.13 -10.13
CA VAL A 93 21.18 -20.59 -8.91
C VAL A 93 21.96 -20.19 -7.66
N GLY A 94 21.23 -19.84 -6.59
CA GLY A 94 21.79 -19.54 -5.28
C GLY A 94 21.93 -18.04 -4.98
N LEU A 95 21.83 -17.70 -3.69
CA LEU A 95 21.81 -16.31 -3.21
C LEU A 95 23.10 -15.56 -3.53
N PHE A 96 24.26 -16.22 -3.42
CA PHE A 96 25.55 -15.62 -3.72
C PHE A 96 25.65 -15.17 -5.19
N ALA A 97 25.20 -16.00 -6.13
CA ALA A 97 25.22 -15.66 -7.54
C ALA A 97 24.23 -14.51 -7.86
N MET A 98 23.06 -14.51 -7.24
CA MET A 98 22.09 -13.41 -7.38
C MET A 98 22.63 -12.08 -6.80
N GLU A 99 23.33 -12.13 -5.68
CA GLU A 99 23.98 -10.97 -5.08
C GLU A 99 25.06 -10.41 -6.01
N LEU A 100 25.88 -11.28 -6.61
CA LEU A 100 26.87 -10.89 -7.59
C LEU A 100 26.24 -10.25 -8.84
N GLN A 101 25.17 -10.87 -9.37
CA GLN A 101 24.40 -10.33 -10.50
C GLN A 101 23.85 -8.94 -10.17
N MET A 102 23.20 -8.76 -9.01
CA MET A 102 22.71 -7.46 -8.55
C MET A 102 23.81 -6.40 -8.50
N ASN A 103 24.97 -6.74 -7.90
CA ASN A 103 26.09 -5.82 -7.76
C ASN A 103 26.64 -5.39 -9.12
N PHE A 104 26.84 -6.32 -10.05
CA PHE A 104 27.32 -5.99 -11.40
C PHE A 104 26.30 -5.16 -12.19
N THR A 105 25.02 -5.53 -12.16
CA THR A 105 23.95 -4.78 -12.83
C THR A 105 23.86 -3.35 -12.29
N ALA A 106 23.90 -3.17 -10.97
CA ALA A 106 23.92 -1.84 -10.35
C ALA A 106 25.15 -1.02 -10.75
N PHE A 107 26.34 -1.64 -10.76
CA PHE A 107 27.59 -1.01 -11.17
C PHE A 107 27.53 -0.50 -12.62
N VAL A 108 27.11 -1.35 -13.56
CA VAL A 108 26.97 -0.99 -14.98
C VAL A 108 25.93 0.12 -15.16
N ALA A 109 24.78 0.01 -14.50
CA ALA A 109 23.72 1.01 -14.60
C ALA A 109 24.13 2.37 -14.03
N ASN A 110 25.01 2.38 -13.01
CA ASN A 110 25.60 3.61 -12.46
C ASN A 110 26.65 4.21 -13.41
N ILE A 111 27.55 3.40 -13.97
CA ILE A 111 28.52 3.87 -14.98
C ILE A 111 27.79 4.53 -16.15
N LYS A 112 26.76 3.87 -16.70
CA LYS A 112 25.93 4.41 -17.80
C LYS A 112 25.32 5.77 -17.46
N ARG A 113 24.94 5.99 -16.21
CA ARG A 113 24.38 7.27 -15.75
C ARG A 113 25.47 8.33 -15.64
N ILE A 114 26.62 8.01 -15.04
CA ILE A 114 27.75 8.93 -14.87
C ILE A 114 28.24 9.41 -16.24
N THR A 115 28.45 8.50 -17.19
CA THR A 115 28.90 8.85 -18.53
C THR A 115 27.91 9.76 -19.26
N LYS A 116 26.60 9.51 -19.12
CA LYS A 116 25.56 10.38 -19.67
C LYS A 116 25.57 11.78 -19.05
N LEU A 117 25.78 11.89 -17.74
CA LEU A 117 25.84 13.19 -17.05
C LEU A 117 27.07 13.99 -17.47
N ILE A 118 28.23 13.33 -17.60
CA ILE A 118 29.46 13.96 -18.10
C ILE A 118 29.23 14.50 -19.52
N ALA A 119 28.61 13.71 -20.40
CA ALA A 119 28.35 14.11 -21.78
C ALA A 119 27.34 15.27 -21.92
N LEU A 120 26.46 15.48 -20.94
CA LEU A 120 25.50 16.60 -20.92
C LEU A 120 26.06 17.88 -20.28
N ALA A 121 27.16 17.76 -19.53
CA ALA A 121 27.79 18.88 -18.83
C ALA A 121 28.90 19.56 -19.64
N GLY A 122 29.32 18.95 -20.75
CA GLY A 122 30.23 19.55 -21.74
C GLY A 122 29.47 20.03 -22.97
#